data_AF-A0A9W8TKK0-F1
#
_entry.id   AF-A0A9W8TKK0-F1
#
_cell.length_a   1.000
_cell.length_b   1.000
_cell.length_c   1.000
_cell.angle_alpha   90.00
_cell.angle_beta   90.00
_cell.angle_gamma   90.00
#
_symmetry.space_group_name_H-M   'P 1'
#
loop_
_entity.id
_entity.type
_entity.pdbx_description
1 polymer ?
#
loop_
_entity_poly.entity_id
_entity_poly.type
_entity_poly.pdbx_seq_one_letter_code
_entity_poly.pdbx_strand_id
1 'polypeptide(L)'
;MGRSGFDIVSMMFCMHYAFETEEKARMMLHNVSSALKKGGRFIGCIPNSDVISSRVTEFNERMAKKAEKTEDPASDSEKKEEDEDKEEGEAEETAEWGNGLYRVRFPGKTPEDGIFRPPYGWKYNFFLDEAVEEVPEYVVPWEAFRAIAEGYNLELQYHQKFEDIWESEKDDYVLGPLSERMGVRGRGRGPLLVSREEMEVANFYVAFCFYKV
;
A
#
# COMPACT_ATOMS: atom_id res chain seq x y z
N MET A 1 41.09 9.29 4.62
CA MET A 1 39.98 10.24 4.52
C MET A 1 38.71 9.47 4.85
N GLY A 2 38.08 9.75 6.00
CA GLY A 2 37.00 8.92 6.57
C GLY A 2 35.76 8.91 5.68
N ARG A 3 35.16 7.74 5.47
CA ARG A 3 33.97 7.53 4.63
C ARG A 3 32.77 8.26 5.25
N SER A 4 32.50 9.48 4.79
CA SER A 4 31.29 10.22 5.13
C SER A 4 30.07 9.48 4.58
N GLY A 5 29.01 9.36 5.39
CA GLY A 5 27.75 8.71 5.03
C GLY A 5 27.00 8.23 6.26
N PHE A 6 25.77 7.75 6.08
CA PHE A 6 24.93 7.17 7.11
C PHE A 6 25.03 5.64 7.11
N ASP A 7 24.95 5.03 8.28
CA ASP A 7 24.87 3.57 8.41
C ASP A 7 23.44 3.05 8.15
N ILE A 8 22.45 3.91 8.41
CA ILE A 8 21.03 3.62 8.21
C ILE A 8 20.36 4.84 7.58
N VAL A 9 19.54 4.60 6.56
CA VAL A 9 18.52 5.52 6.07
C VAL A 9 17.17 4.87 6.36
N SER A 10 16.27 5.62 6.99
CA SER A 10 14.93 5.15 7.33
C SER A 10 13.88 6.00 6.63
N MET A 11 12.94 5.35 5.93
CA MET A 11 11.79 5.98 5.28
C MET A 11 10.50 5.29 5.72
N MET A 12 10.04 5.65 6.90
CA MET A 12 8.79 5.13 7.48
C MET A 12 7.61 5.88 6.88
N PHE A 13 6.74 5.18 6.14
CA PHE A 13 5.47 5.70 5.62
C PHE A 13 5.61 6.95 4.73
N CYS A 14 6.69 7.05 3.95
CA CYS A 14 6.89 8.23 3.10
C CYS A 14 7.46 7.93 1.71
N MET A 15 7.93 6.72 1.46
CA MET A 15 8.59 6.40 0.18
C MET A 15 7.62 6.41 -1.01
N HIS A 16 6.37 6.00 -0.79
CA HIS A 16 5.34 5.94 -1.83
C HIS A 16 5.02 7.31 -2.43
N TYR A 17 5.22 8.43 -1.71
CA TYR A 17 5.06 9.77 -2.28
C TYR A 17 6.03 10.06 -3.43
N ALA A 18 7.21 9.44 -3.44
CA ALA A 18 8.18 9.62 -4.52
C ALA A 18 7.79 8.92 -5.83
N PHE A 19 6.82 7.99 -5.79
CA PHE A 19 6.37 7.22 -6.96
C PHE A 19 5.38 7.98 -7.86
N GLU A 20 5.16 9.28 -7.59
CA GLU A 20 4.42 10.17 -8.47
C GLU A 20 4.99 10.22 -9.89
N THR A 21 6.31 10.31 -10.03
CA THR A 21 6.99 10.29 -11.33
C THR A 21 8.26 9.45 -11.25
N GLU A 22 8.73 8.98 -12.41
CA GLU A 22 9.99 8.25 -12.51
C GLU A 22 11.17 9.08 -11.99
N GLU A 23 11.22 10.37 -12.32
CA GLU A 23 12.29 11.27 -11.91
C GLU A 23 12.35 11.40 -10.38
N LYS A 24 11.19 11.54 -9.72
CA LYS A 24 11.10 11.63 -8.25
C LYS A 24 11.56 10.33 -7.59
N ALA A 25 11.11 9.18 -8.09
CA ALA A 25 11.50 7.88 -7.56
C ALA A 25 13.02 7.63 -7.72
N ARG A 26 13.58 7.96 -8.89
CA ARG A 26 15.02 7.85 -9.17
C ARG A 26 15.85 8.82 -8.34
N MET A 27 15.39 10.04 -8.13
CA MET A 27 16.04 11.04 -7.28
C MET A 27 16.06 10.56 -5.82
N MET A 28 14.94 10.01 -5.33
CA MET A 28 14.84 9.43 -3.99
C MET A 28 15.86 8.30 -3.80
N LEU A 29 15.91 7.33 -4.72
CA LEU A 29 16.88 6.23 -4.66
C LEU A 29 18.33 6.72 -4.76
N HIS A 30 18.60 7.71 -5.62
CA HIS A 30 19.92 8.33 -5.71
C HIS A 30 20.36 8.94 -4.37
N ASN A 31 19.46 9.69 -3.72
CA ASN A 31 19.76 10.32 -2.43
C ASN A 31 20.00 9.30 -1.33
N VAL A 32 19.13 8.29 -1.21
CA VAL A 32 19.29 7.18 -0.25
C VAL A 32 20.64 6.48 -0.47
N SER A 33 20.88 6.07 -1.71
CA SER A 33 22.06 5.30 -2.12
C SER A 33 23.37 6.05 -1.94
N SER A 34 23.39 7.35 -2.23
CA SER A 34 24.58 8.21 -2.10
C SER A 34 24.85 8.61 -0.65
N ALA A 35 23.81 8.69 0.17
CA ALA A 35 23.92 8.98 1.59
C ALA A 35 24.42 7.76 2.39
N LEU A 36 24.13 6.53 1.94
CA LEU A 36 24.53 5.31 2.61
C LEU A 36 26.01 4.96 2.42
N LYS A 37 26.66 4.54 3.50
CA LYS A 37 27.93 3.83 3.41
C LYS A 37 27.72 2.46 2.77
N LYS A 38 28.75 1.93 2.09
CA LYS A 38 28.81 0.49 1.77
C LYS A 38 28.65 -0.31 3.07
N GLY A 39 27.72 -1.27 3.07
CA GLY A 39 27.31 -2.01 4.26
C GLY A 39 26.15 -1.41 5.04
N GLY A 40 25.69 -0.21 4.67
CA GLY A 40 24.56 0.47 5.29
C GLY A 40 23.22 -0.15 4.91
N ARG A 41 22.17 0.21 5.66
CA ARG A 41 20.81 -0.30 5.50
C ARG A 41 19.82 0.79 5.11
N PHE A 42 19.01 0.50 4.12
CA PHE A 42 17.83 1.29 3.80
C PHE A 42 16.59 0.54 4.30
N ILE A 43 15.93 1.06 5.33
CA ILE A 43 14.74 0.47 5.93
C ILE A 43 13.52 1.36 5.70
N GLY A 44 12.35 0.75 5.61
CA GLY A 44 11.11 1.52 5.49
C GLY A 44 9.86 0.66 5.58
N CYS A 45 8.74 1.34 5.66
CA CYS A 45 7.41 0.76 5.60
C CYS A 45 6.59 1.45 4.52
N ILE A 46 5.88 0.68 3.71
CA ILE A 46 5.01 1.18 2.64
C ILE A 46 3.72 0.37 2.52
N PRO A 47 2.67 0.96 1.94
CA PRO A 47 1.51 0.24 1.44
C PRO A 47 1.91 -0.94 0.56
N ASN A 48 1.24 -2.07 0.76
CA ASN A 48 1.52 -3.30 0.04
C ASN A 48 0.84 -3.29 -1.33
N SER A 49 1.64 -3.26 -2.40
CA SER A 49 1.10 -3.28 -3.77
C SER A 49 0.31 -4.53 -4.11
N ASP A 50 0.57 -5.67 -3.47
CA ASP A 50 -0.15 -6.91 -3.75
C ASP A 50 -1.59 -6.83 -3.24
N VAL A 51 -1.78 -6.20 -2.06
CA VAL A 51 -3.13 -5.93 -1.52
C VAL A 51 -3.87 -4.96 -2.42
N ILE A 52 -3.22 -3.87 -2.83
CA ILE A 52 -3.79 -2.90 -3.76
C ILE A 52 -4.19 -3.57 -5.08
N SER A 53 -3.30 -4.39 -5.65
CA SER A 53 -3.54 -5.11 -6.92
C SER A 53 -4.74 -6.04 -6.80
N SER A 54 -4.82 -6.85 -5.73
CA SER A 54 -5.95 -7.75 -5.48
C SER A 54 -7.27 -7.00 -5.41
N ARG A 55 -7.33 -5.88 -4.69
CA ARG A 55 -8.55 -5.05 -4.55
C ARG A 55 -8.97 -4.42 -5.86
N VAL A 56 -7.99 -3.96 -6.66
CA VAL A 56 -8.24 -3.41 -7.99
C VAL A 56 -8.78 -4.49 -8.95
N THR A 57 -8.19 -5.68 -8.96
CA THR A 57 -8.68 -6.79 -9.79
C THR A 57 -10.10 -7.19 -9.38
N GLU A 58 -10.37 -7.37 -8.08
CA GLU A 58 -11.71 -7.67 -7.57
C GLU A 58 -12.75 -6.62 -8.01
N PHE A 59 -12.39 -5.34 -7.93
CA PHE A 59 -13.23 -4.24 -8.38
C PHE A 59 -13.50 -4.32 -9.90
N ASN A 60 -12.47 -4.47 -10.72
CA ASN A 60 -12.60 -4.50 -12.17
C ASN A 60 -13.40 -5.71 -12.66
N GLU A 61 -13.21 -6.89 -12.06
CA GLU A 61 -14.03 -8.08 -12.34
C GLU A 61 -15.50 -7.86 -12.01
N ARG A 62 -15.80 -7.17 -10.90
CA ARG A 62 -17.18 -6.82 -10.52
C ARG A 62 -17.81 -5.89 -11.55
N MET A 63 -17.05 -4.90 -12.02
CA MET A 63 -17.51 -3.95 -13.04
C MET A 63 -17.75 -4.63 -14.39
N ALA A 64 -16.86 -5.53 -14.81
CA ALA A 64 -17.04 -6.32 -16.04
C ALA A 64 -18.31 -7.17 -15.99
N LYS A 65 -18.55 -7.90 -14.88
CA LYS A 65 -19.77 -8.71 -14.67
C LYS A 65 -21.04 -7.85 -14.65
N LYS A 66 -20.96 -6.61 -14.15
CA LYS A 66 -22.08 -5.65 -14.14
C LYS A 66 -22.38 -5.15 -15.56
N ALA A 67 -21.35 -4.90 -16.37
CA ALA A 67 -21.51 -4.51 -17.78
C ALA A 67 -22.14 -5.64 -18.61
N GLU A 68 -21.62 -6.88 -18.49
CA GLU A 68 -22.16 -8.06 -19.21
C GLU A 68 -23.65 -8.30 -18.94
N LYS A 69 -24.09 -8.13 -17.69
CA LYS A 69 -25.51 -8.26 -17.32
C LYS A 69 -26.41 -7.17 -17.87
N THR A 70 -25.84 -6.01 -18.21
CA THR A 70 -26.58 -4.88 -18.77
C THR A 70 -26.74 -5.00 -20.29
N GLU A 71 -25.88 -5.81 -20.94
CA GLU A 71 -25.88 -6.02 -22.39
C GLU A 71 -26.69 -7.24 -22.86
N ASP A 72 -27.26 -8.05 -21.94
CA ASP A 72 -28.06 -9.24 -22.28
C ASP A 72 -29.56 -8.87 -22.54
N PRO A 73 -30.07 -8.85 -23.78
CA PRO A 73 -31.38 -8.26 -24.11
C PRO A 73 -32.60 -9.14 -23.74
N ALA A 74 -32.39 -10.28 -23.07
CA ALA A 74 -33.40 -11.32 -22.93
C ALA A 74 -34.18 -11.32 -21.60
N SER A 75 -33.98 -10.34 -20.70
CA SER A 75 -34.74 -10.26 -19.44
C SER A 75 -35.62 -9.02 -19.30
N ASP A 76 -35.82 -8.22 -20.34
CA ASP A 76 -36.73 -7.07 -20.28
C ASP A 76 -38.13 -7.47 -20.76
N SER A 77 -38.81 -8.26 -19.93
CA SER A 77 -40.26 -8.27 -19.91
C SER A 77 -40.71 -7.90 -18.51
N GLU A 78 -41.23 -6.67 -18.42
CA GLU A 78 -42.04 -6.10 -17.34
C GLU A 78 -41.28 -5.50 -16.15
N LYS A 79 -40.85 -4.24 -16.31
CA LYS A 79 -41.36 -3.10 -15.51
C LYS A 79 -40.94 -1.76 -16.11
N LYS A 80 -41.86 -1.17 -16.88
CA LYS A 80 -41.94 0.30 -17.03
C LYS A 80 -42.68 0.83 -15.81
N GLU A 81 -42.05 1.70 -15.03
CA GLU A 81 -42.53 3.05 -14.72
C GLU A 81 -41.56 3.77 -13.78
N GLU A 82 -41.24 5.00 -14.18
CA GLU A 82 -40.82 6.15 -13.37
C GLU A 82 -39.49 6.07 -12.60
N ASP A 83 -38.44 6.68 -13.16
CA ASP A 83 -37.93 7.93 -12.56
C ASP A 83 -37.12 8.72 -13.58
N GLU A 84 -37.60 9.93 -13.87
CA GLU A 84 -37.08 10.87 -14.85
C GLU A 84 -36.40 12.00 -14.07
N ASP A 85 -35.22 11.70 -13.51
CA ASP A 85 -34.27 12.68 -12.96
C ASP A 85 -32.85 12.08 -13.04
N LYS A 86 -32.30 11.98 -14.25
CA LYS A 86 -30.85 11.82 -14.44
C LYS A 86 -30.22 13.19 -14.40
N GLU A 87 -30.01 13.71 -13.19
CA GLU A 87 -29.10 14.83 -12.95
C GLU A 87 -27.70 14.50 -13.49
N GLU A 88 -27.11 15.50 -14.12
CA GLU A 88 -25.80 15.47 -14.76
C GLU A 88 -24.69 15.06 -13.77
N GLY A 89 -23.89 14.05 -14.16
CA GLY A 89 -22.58 13.80 -13.56
C GLY A 89 -22.46 12.55 -12.68
N GLU A 90 -22.94 11.39 -13.14
CA GLU A 90 -22.47 10.10 -12.58
C GLU A 90 -20.95 10.04 -12.73
N ALA A 91 -20.21 10.34 -11.66
CA ALA A 91 -18.79 10.06 -11.59
C ALA A 91 -18.61 8.56 -11.89
N GLU A 92 -17.77 8.22 -12.87
CA GLU A 92 -17.46 6.82 -13.18
C GLU A 92 -17.13 6.08 -11.85
N GLU A 93 -17.78 4.94 -11.60
CA GLU A 93 -17.50 4.13 -10.41
C GLU A 93 -16.00 3.78 -10.43
N THR A 94 -15.27 4.13 -9.37
CA THR A 94 -13.81 3.92 -9.25
C THR A 94 -13.49 2.87 -8.20
N ALA A 95 -12.29 2.27 -8.28
CA ALA A 95 -11.81 1.33 -7.28
C ALA A 95 -11.70 2.03 -5.91
N GLU A 96 -12.47 1.54 -4.95
CA GLU A 96 -12.55 2.07 -3.59
C GLU A 96 -12.80 0.94 -2.59
N TRP A 97 -12.09 0.95 -1.48
CA TRP A 97 -12.29 0.00 -0.37
C TRP A 97 -11.83 0.61 0.95
N GLY A 98 -12.19 -0.05 2.06
CA GLY A 98 -11.85 0.41 3.39
C GLY A 98 -12.77 -0.19 4.45
N ASN A 99 -12.69 0.36 5.65
CA ASN A 99 -13.62 0.12 6.75
C ASN A 99 -13.94 1.46 7.45
N GLY A 100 -14.46 1.43 8.69
CA GLY A 100 -14.76 2.65 9.43
C GLY A 100 -13.54 3.54 9.74
N LEU A 101 -12.33 2.99 9.67
CA LEU A 101 -11.08 3.64 10.07
C LEU A 101 -10.23 4.10 8.89
N TYR A 102 -10.28 3.41 7.75
CA TYR A 102 -9.47 3.78 6.59
C TYR A 102 -10.24 3.67 5.28
N ARG A 103 -9.80 4.43 4.28
CA ARG A 103 -10.32 4.35 2.91
C ARG A 103 -9.18 4.53 1.93
N VAL A 104 -9.13 3.67 0.92
CA VAL A 104 -8.30 3.80 -0.28
C VAL A 104 -9.24 4.07 -1.45
N ARG A 105 -8.98 5.13 -2.20
CA ARG A 105 -9.81 5.52 -3.36
C ARG A 105 -8.96 5.93 -4.55
N PHE A 106 -9.16 5.27 -5.69
CA PHE A 106 -8.55 5.71 -6.95
C PHE A 106 -9.40 6.84 -7.57
N PRO A 107 -8.78 7.93 -8.06
CA PRO A 107 -9.51 9.03 -8.69
C PRO A 107 -9.94 8.74 -10.14
N GLY A 108 -9.58 7.58 -10.70
CA GLY A 108 -9.87 7.22 -12.08
C GLY A 108 -9.69 5.74 -12.36
N LYS A 109 -9.59 5.39 -13.65
CA LYS A 109 -9.46 4.00 -14.11
C LYS A 109 -8.20 3.34 -13.58
N THR A 110 -8.31 2.06 -13.29
CA THR A 110 -7.23 1.21 -12.79
C THR A 110 -6.95 0.08 -13.80
N PRO A 111 -5.77 -0.56 -13.77
CA PRO A 111 -5.45 -1.66 -14.69
C PRO A 111 -6.40 -2.84 -14.48
N GLU A 112 -7.00 -3.35 -15.56
CA GLU A 112 -7.94 -4.48 -15.52
C GLU A 112 -7.34 -5.72 -14.87
N ASP A 113 -6.05 -5.98 -15.15
CA ASP A 113 -5.30 -7.13 -14.63
C ASP A 113 -4.68 -6.87 -13.23
N GLY A 114 -4.89 -5.69 -12.65
CA GLY A 114 -4.26 -5.26 -11.41
C GLY A 114 -2.76 -4.99 -11.52
N ILE A 115 -2.18 -5.02 -12.72
CA ILE A 115 -0.74 -4.82 -12.93
C ILE A 115 -0.46 -3.36 -13.32
N PHE A 116 0.10 -2.62 -12.38
CA PHE A 116 0.42 -1.20 -12.51
C PHE A 116 1.62 -0.95 -13.45
N ARG A 117 1.33 -0.60 -14.71
CA ARG A 117 2.34 -0.27 -15.75
C ARG A 117 2.00 1.06 -16.45
N PRO A 118 2.95 2.02 -16.55
CA PRO A 118 4.31 2.03 -16.00
C PRO A 118 4.30 1.99 -14.46
N PRO A 119 5.40 1.70 -13.75
CA PRO A 119 5.39 1.52 -12.30
C PRO A 119 5.34 2.83 -11.50
N TYR A 120 4.86 3.93 -12.10
CA TYR A 120 4.84 5.28 -11.53
C TYR A 120 3.50 5.96 -11.83
N GLY A 121 3.13 6.95 -11.03
CA GLY A 121 1.98 7.83 -11.28
C GLY A 121 0.60 7.24 -10.94
N TRP A 122 0.55 6.02 -10.41
CA TRP A 122 -0.70 5.39 -9.98
C TRP A 122 -1.18 5.98 -8.65
N LYS A 123 -1.83 7.13 -8.74
CA LYS A 123 -2.36 7.88 -7.60
C LYS A 123 -3.58 7.18 -6.98
N TYR A 124 -3.61 7.12 -5.66
CA TYR A 124 -4.82 6.88 -4.87
C TYR A 124 -4.86 7.89 -3.71
N ASN A 125 -6.05 8.18 -3.21
CA ASN A 125 -6.21 8.95 -1.98
C ASN A 125 -6.33 7.97 -0.81
N PHE A 126 -5.54 8.20 0.23
CA PHE A 126 -5.59 7.44 1.48
C PHE A 126 -6.19 8.31 2.59
N PHE A 127 -7.18 7.76 3.27
CA PHE A 127 -7.76 8.32 4.49
C PHE A 127 -7.51 7.34 5.63
N LEU A 128 -7.12 7.85 6.79
CA LEU A 128 -7.00 7.11 8.03
C LEU A 128 -7.50 7.99 9.16
N ASP A 129 -8.48 7.50 9.90
CA ASP A 129 -9.11 8.22 11.01
C ASP A 129 -8.06 8.72 11.99
N GLU A 130 -8.24 9.96 12.43
CA GLU A 130 -7.34 10.73 13.31
C GLU A 130 -5.89 10.96 12.83
N ALA A 131 -5.44 10.33 11.72
CA ALA A 131 -4.04 10.35 11.30
C ALA A 131 -3.78 10.96 9.92
N VAL A 132 -4.65 10.72 8.94
CA VAL A 132 -4.44 11.12 7.53
C VAL A 132 -5.76 11.60 6.90
N GLU A 133 -5.79 12.87 6.51
CA GLU A 133 -6.94 13.50 5.84
C GLU A 133 -6.78 13.46 4.31
N GLU A 134 -7.31 12.41 3.66
CA GLU A 134 -7.36 12.21 2.19
C GLU A 134 -6.06 12.61 1.45
N VAL A 135 -4.93 12.04 1.87
CA VAL A 135 -3.63 12.37 1.30
C VAL A 135 -3.41 11.59 -0.01
N PRO A 136 -2.92 12.24 -1.08
CA PRO A 136 -2.55 11.56 -2.31
C PRO A 136 -1.27 10.73 -2.10
N GLU A 137 -1.37 9.43 -2.34
CA GLU A 137 -0.29 8.46 -2.34
C GLU A 137 -0.16 7.80 -3.72
N TYR A 138 0.93 7.05 -3.95
CA TYR A 138 1.17 6.37 -5.22
C TYR A 138 1.51 4.91 -4.99
N VAL A 139 0.92 4.04 -5.82
CA VAL A 139 1.22 2.61 -5.78
C VAL A 139 2.71 2.41 -6.06
N VAL A 140 3.33 1.54 -5.25
CA VAL A 140 4.74 1.13 -5.41
C VAL A 140 4.76 -0.33 -5.83
N PRO A 141 4.75 -0.67 -7.14
CA PRO A 141 4.76 -2.06 -7.57
C PRO A 141 6.05 -2.72 -7.10
N TRP A 142 5.95 -3.65 -6.13
CA TRP A 142 7.08 -4.11 -5.34
C TRP A 142 8.24 -4.66 -6.18
N GLU A 143 7.95 -5.54 -7.14
CA GLU A 143 8.98 -6.13 -8.00
C GLU A 143 9.65 -5.09 -8.92
N ALA A 144 8.91 -4.08 -9.37
CA ALA A 144 9.49 -2.98 -10.14
C ALA A 144 10.41 -2.14 -9.24
N PHE A 145 9.95 -1.79 -8.02
CA PHE A 145 10.77 -1.06 -7.05
C PHE A 145 12.07 -1.81 -6.71
N ARG A 146 11.98 -3.10 -6.42
CA ARG A 146 13.15 -3.96 -6.17
C ARG A 146 14.15 -3.89 -7.34
N ALA A 147 13.67 -4.08 -8.57
CA ALA A 147 14.51 -4.02 -9.76
C ALA A 147 15.16 -2.64 -9.99
N ILE A 148 14.43 -1.55 -9.73
CA ILE A 148 14.98 -0.19 -9.84
C ILE A 148 16.06 0.02 -8.77
N ALA A 149 15.81 -0.43 -7.52
CA ALA A 149 16.73 -0.28 -6.39
C ALA A 149 18.07 -1.01 -6.60
N GLU A 150 18.05 -2.18 -7.26
CA GLU A 150 19.27 -2.92 -7.64
C GLU A 150 20.22 -2.05 -8.50
N GLY A 151 19.68 -1.20 -9.37
CA GLY A 151 20.46 -0.23 -10.17
C GLY A 151 21.17 0.84 -9.35
N TYR A 152 20.86 0.96 -8.05
CA TYR A 152 21.49 1.86 -7.09
C TYR A 152 22.37 1.12 -6.07
N ASN A 153 22.76 -0.13 -6.35
CA ASN A 153 23.51 -1.02 -5.46
C ASN A 153 22.77 -1.28 -4.13
N LEU A 154 21.45 -1.34 -4.16
CA LEU A 154 20.64 -1.71 -3.01
C LEU A 154 20.08 -3.11 -3.27
N GLU A 155 20.55 -4.08 -2.49
CA GLU A 155 20.10 -5.47 -2.58
C GLU A 155 19.07 -5.76 -1.50
N LEU A 156 17.94 -6.36 -1.87
CA LEU A 156 16.88 -6.69 -0.93
C LEU A 156 17.38 -7.71 0.10
N GLN A 157 17.21 -7.42 1.38
CA GLN A 157 17.50 -8.33 2.48
C GLN A 157 16.23 -8.80 3.21
N TYR A 158 15.20 -7.96 3.23
CA TYR A 158 13.99 -8.21 4.00
C TYR A 158 12.78 -7.58 3.32
N HIS A 159 11.68 -8.32 3.25
CA HIS A 159 10.36 -7.85 2.83
C HIS A 159 9.29 -8.73 3.48
N GLN A 160 8.47 -8.16 4.36
CA GLN A 160 7.41 -8.91 5.06
C GLN A 160 6.20 -8.02 5.34
N LYS A 161 5.02 -8.63 5.39
CA LYS A 161 3.78 -7.98 5.81
C LYS A 161 3.81 -7.75 7.31
N PHE A 162 3.16 -6.69 7.78
CA PHE A 162 3.11 -6.39 9.22
C PHE A 162 2.53 -7.56 10.05
N GLU A 163 1.54 -8.27 9.51
CA GLU A 163 0.99 -9.48 10.14
C GLU A 163 2.05 -10.57 10.35
N ASP A 164 2.84 -10.85 9.31
CA ASP A 164 3.88 -11.88 9.37
C ASP A 164 4.95 -11.51 10.40
N ILE A 165 5.30 -10.22 10.50
CA ILE A 165 6.25 -9.68 11.48
C ILE A 165 5.69 -9.85 12.89
N TRP A 166 4.42 -9.50 13.09
CA TRP A 166 3.78 -9.66 14.38
C TRP A 166 3.80 -11.13 14.81
N GLU A 167 3.38 -12.04 13.93
CA GLU A 167 3.31 -13.46 14.25
C GLU A 167 4.70 -14.07 14.54
N SER A 168 5.76 -13.63 13.85
CA SER A 168 7.12 -14.09 14.11
C SER A 168 7.71 -13.54 15.41
N GLU A 169 7.48 -12.25 15.70
CA GLU A 169 8.20 -11.53 16.75
C GLU A 169 7.43 -11.39 18.07
N LYS A 170 6.11 -11.59 18.09
CA LYS A 170 5.28 -11.31 19.28
C LYS A 170 5.74 -12.05 20.54
N ASP A 171 6.36 -13.21 20.41
CA ASP A 171 6.80 -14.03 21.56
C ASP A 171 8.31 -14.00 21.82
N ASP A 172 9.04 -13.12 21.12
CA ASP A 172 10.46 -12.86 21.38
C ASP A 172 10.69 -12.34 22.80
N TYR A 173 11.87 -12.65 23.36
CA TYR A 173 12.21 -12.35 24.75
C TYR A 173 12.38 -10.84 25.01
N VAL A 174 12.67 -10.04 23.98
CA VAL A 174 12.78 -8.57 24.03
C VAL A 174 11.51 -7.92 23.51
N LEU A 175 11.07 -8.31 22.32
CA LEU A 175 9.96 -7.64 21.62
C LEU A 175 8.61 -7.98 22.24
N GLY A 176 8.44 -9.19 22.76
CA GLY A 176 7.21 -9.63 23.41
C GLY A 176 6.85 -8.81 24.65
N PRO A 177 7.78 -8.55 25.60
CA PRO A 177 7.51 -7.64 26.71
C PRO A 177 7.38 -6.18 26.29
N LEU A 178 8.02 -5.77 25.19
CA LEU A 178 7.89 -4.41 24.66
C LEU A 178 6.47 -4.16 24.12
N SER A 179 5.90 -5.09 23.37
CA SER A 179 4.54 -4.97 22.84
C SER A 179 3.48 -4.86 23.94
N GLU A 180 3.69 -5.52 25.09
CA GLU A 180 2.84 -5.36 26.29
C GLU A 180 2.96 -3.96 26.90
N ARG A 181 4.18 -3.40 27.00
CA ARG A 181 4.39 -2.05 27.54
C ARG A 181 3.86 -0.96 26.61
N MET A 182 3.89 -1.21 25.31
CA MET A 182 3.34 -0.31 24.28
C MET A 182 1.82 -0.43 24.13
N GLY A 183 1.17 -1.38 24.81
CA GLY A 183 -0.29 -1.55 24.76
C GLY A 183 -0.79 -2.23 23.48
N VAL A 184 0.08 -2.89 22.71
CA VAL A 184 -0.32 -3.65 21.51
C VAL A 184 -1.06 -4.94 21.88
N ARG A 185 -0.62 -5.59 22.96
CA ARG A 185 -1.28 -6.78 23.51
C ARG A 185 -1.36 -6.74 25.04
N GLY A 186 -2.26 -7.54 25.60
CA GLY A 186 -2.40 -7.73 27.04
C GLY A 186 -1.15 -8.35 27.67
N ARG A 187 -0.96 -8.09 28.97
CA ARG A 187 0.20 -8.59 29.73
C ARG A 187 0.28 -10.12 29.76
N GLY A 188 1.51 -10.64 29.86
CA GLY A 188 1.75 -12.07 30.03
C GLY A 188 1.38 -12.88 28.79
N ARG A 189 1.73 -12.39 27.59
CA ARG A 189 1.29 -12.94 26.29
C ARG A 189 -0.24 -12.98 26.16
N GLY A 190 -0.89 -11.92 26.65
CA GLY A 190 -2.33 -11.74 26.52
C GLY A 190 -2.78 -11.48 25.06
N PRO A 191 -4.09 -11.37 24.82
CA PRO A 191 -4.64 -11.15 23.48
C PRO A 191 -4.20 -9.78 22.93
N LEU A 192 -4.26 -9.62 21.61
CA LEU A 192 -4.15 -8.31 20.97
C LEU A 192 -5.18 -7.34 21.56
N LEU A 193 -4.74 -6.11 21.81
CA LEU A 193 -5.61 -5.00 22.20
C LEU A 193 -6.01 -4.15 21.00
N VAL A 194 -5.47 -4.49 19.82
CA VAL A 194 -5.84 -3.92 18.53
C VAL A 194 -7.08 -4.64 18.03
N SER A 195 -8.12 -3.87 17.66
CA SER A 195 -9.35 -4.39 17.09
C SER A 195 -9.12 -5.01 15.70
N ARG A 196 -10.11 -5.76 15.22
CA ARG A 196 -10.03 -6.36 13.89
C ARG A 196 -9.95 -5.31 12.77
N GLU A 197 -10.67 -4.20 12.92
CA GLU A 197 -10.68 -3.12 11.94
C GLU A 197 -9.34 -2.37 11.91
N GLU A 198 -8.76 -2.09 13.08
CA GLU A 198 -7.42 -1.48 13.20
C GLU A 198 -6.33 -2.42 12.64
N MET A 199 -6.43 -3.72 12.91
CA MET A 199 -5.52 -4.72 12.34
C MET A 199 -5.62 -4.80 10.82
N GLU A 200 -6.82 -4.66 10.25
CA GLU A 200 -6.99 -4.62 8.80
C GLU A 200 -6.19 -3.47 8.18
N VAL A 201 -6.22 -2.29 8.80
CA VAL A 201 -5.43 -1.13 8.35
C VAL A 201 -3.93 -1.40 8.49
N ALA A 202 -3.50 -1.93 9.64
CA ALA A 202 -2.08 -2.22 9.88
C ALA A 202 -1.53 -3.24 8.85
N ASN A 203 -2.35 -4.23 8.49
CA ASN A 203 -2.00 -5.27 7.53
C ASN A 203 -1.99 -4.80 6.07
N PHE A 204 -2.40 -3.56 5.80
CA PHE A 204 -2.20 -2.91 4.50
C PHE A 204 -0.71 -2.65 4.20
N TYR A 205 0.17 -2.70 5.20
CA TYR A 205 1.57 -2.33 5.09
C TYR A 205 2.53 -3.52 5.06
N VAL A 206 3.66 -3.30 4.39
CA VAL A 206 4.85 -4.15 4.44
C VAL A 206 6.03 -3.35 5.00
N ALA A 207 6.94 -4.04 5.67
CA ALA A 207 8.26 -3.51 6.01
C ALA A 207 9.32 -4.12 5.08
N PHE A 208 10.35 -3.34 4.79
CA PHE A 208 11.49 -3.80 3.99
C PHE A 208 12.84 -3.33 4.55
N CYS A 209 13.89 -4.03 4.12
CA CYS A 209 15.27 -3.63 4.32
C CYS A 209 16.10 -3.96 3.07
N PHE A 210 16.81 -2.98 2.54
CA PHE A 210 17.87 -3.16 1.54
C PHE A 210 19.24 -2.96 2.18
N TYR A 211 20.22 -3.69 1.67
CA TYR A 211 21.63 -3.58 2.00
C TYR A 211 22.40 -2.89 0.88
N LYS A 212 23.25 -1.93 1.23
CA LYS A 212 24.08 -1.20 0.28
C LYS A 212 25.37 -1.98 -0.04
N VAL A 213 25.52 -2.45 -1.28
CA VAL A 213 26.72 -3.17 -1.76
C VAL A 213 27.82 -2.27 -2.29
#